data_AF-A0A7W1QPY3-F1
#
_entry.id   AF-A0A7W1QPY3-F1
#
_cell.length_a   1.000
_cell.length_b   1.000
_cell.length_c   1.000
_cell.angle_alpha   90.00
_cell.angle_beta   90.00
_cell.angle_gamma   90.00
#
_symmetry.space_group_name_H-M   'P 1'
#
loop_
_entity.id
_entity.type
_entity.pdbx_description
1 polymer ?
#
loop_
_entity_poly.entity_id
_entity_poly.type
_entity_poly.pdbx_seq_one_letter_code
_entity_poly.pdbx_strand_id
1 'polypeptide(L)'
;MRLLRFRHGDRIATGVTDTGDDTVRVLAGTFFEDPLPTGEELPLDELHLLAPVLPSKLVCVGKNYAAHAAEFGMTVPDEPLLFLKPSTAVIGPSDPITLLPISRRVDYEGELAVVIGRLAKHVRAEDAYRVILGYTCA
;
A
#
# COMPACT_ATOMS: atom_id res chain seq x y z
N MET A 1 14.99 -4.65 -0.16
CA MET A 1 13.87 -5.60 -0.31
C MET A 1 12.54 -4.89 -0.51
N ARG A 2 11.85 -5.19 -1.61
CA ARG A 2 10.52 -4.73 -1.99
C ARG A 2 9.62 -5.95 -2.18
N LEU A 3 8.42 -5.91 -1.62
CA LEU A 3 7.41 -6.96 -1.75
C LEU A 3 6.42 -6.58 -2.85
N LEU A 4 6.15 -7.50 -3.76
CA LEU A 4 5.35 -7.25 -4.96
C LEU A 4 4.23 -8.27 -5.06
N ARG A 5 3.02 -7.80 -5.39
CA ARG A 5 1.96 -8.65 -5.94
C ARG A 5 1.81 -8.29 -7.39
N PHE A 6 1.83 -9.27 -8.27
CA PHE A 6 1.87 -9.04 -9.70
C PHE A 6 1.07 -10.09 -10.47
N ARG A 7 0.78 -9.78 -11.72
CA ARG A 7 0.24 -10.71 -12.71
C ARG A 7 1.30 -10.95 -13.79
N HIS A 8 1.52 -12.22 -14.12
CA HIS A 8 2.33 -12.67 -15.25
C HIS A 8 1.49 -13.66 -16.07
N GLY A 9 1.08 -13.27 -17.28
CA GLY A 9 0.02 -13.95 -18.03
C GLY A 9 -1.31 -13.94 -17.24
N ASP A 10 -1.92 -15.12 -17.06
CA ASP A 10 -3.14 -15.27 -16.26
C ASP A 10 -2.88 -15.56 -14.77
N ARG A 11 -1.61 -15.74 -14.39
CA ARG A 11 -1.23 -16.08 -13.01
C ARG A 11 -1.02 -14.83 -12.18
N ILE A 12 -1.63 -14.80 -11.00
CA ILE A 12 -1.31 -13.84 -9.94
C ILE A 12 -0.38 -14.51 -8.95
N ALA A 13 0.72 -13.82 -8.62
CA ALA A 13 1.70 -14.29 -7.65
C ALA A 13 2.21 -13.15 -6.78
N THR A 14 2.97 -13.52 -5.75
CA THR A 14 3.77 -12.59 -4.97
C THR A 14 5.25 -12.81 -5.26
N GLY A 15 6.07 -11.80 -5.00
CA GLY A 15 7.50 -11.86 -5.24
C GLY A 15 8.27 -10.82 -4.45
N VAL A 16 9.58 -10.95 -4.53
CA VAL A 16 10.53 -10.05 -3.88
C VAL A 16 11.62 -9.62 -4.85
N THR A 17 11.99 -8.35 -4.77
CA THR A 17 13.11 -7.77 -5.52
C THR A 17 13.85 -6.77 -4.65
N ASP A 18 15.14 -6.54 -4.89
CA ASP A 18 15.89 -5.50 -4.21
C ASP A 18 15.83 -4.17 -4.98
N THR A 19 16.28 -3.09 -4.36
CA THR A 19 16.23 -1.76 -4.98
C THR A 19 17.31 -1.66 -6.04
N GLY A 20 16.92 -1.38 -7.28
CA GLY A 20 17.84 -1.34 -8.42
C GLY A 20 17.88 -2.63 -9.24
N ASP A 21 17.31 -3.71 -8.72
CA ASP A 21 17.19 -4.98 -9.45
C ASP A 21 16.03 -4.94 -10.45
N ASP A 22 16.23 -5.61 -11.58
CA ASP A 22 15.28 -5.83 -12.67
C ASP A 22 14.63 -7.22 -12.61
N THR A 23 14.95 -8.02 -11.60
CA THR A 23 14.49 -9.40 -11.47
C THR A 23 13.65 -9.57 -10.21
N VAL A 24 12.57 -10.35 -10.31
CA VAL A 24 11.66 -10.70 -9.22
C VAL A 24 11.77 -12.17 -8.92
N ARG A 25 12.15 -12.50 -7.68
CA ARG A 25 12.08 -13.87 -7.15
C ARG A 25 10.65 -14.16 -6.73
N VAL A 26 10.04 -15.18 -7.33
CA VAL A 26 8.65 -15.54 -7.07
C VAL A 26 8.52 -16.27 -5.72
N LEU A 27 7.46 -15.95 -5.00
CA LEU A 27 7.14 -16.52 -3.70
C LEU A 27 5.87 -17.38 -3.77
N ALA A 28 5.87 -18.48 -3.01
CA ALA A 28 4.68 -19.24 -2.71
C ALA A 28 3.96 -18.62 -1.50
N GLY A 29 2.68 -18.28 -1.67
CA GLY A 29 1.83 -17.73 -0.61
C GLY A 29 1.77 -16.20 -0.57
N THR A 30 1.38 -15.67 0.58
CA THR A 30 1.25 -14.22 0.82
C THR A 30 2.30 -13.75 1.82
N PHE A 31 2.48 -12.43 1.95
CA PHE A 31 3.42 -11.83 2.91
C PHE A 31 3.05 -12.05 4.38
N PHE A 32 1.87 -12.61 4.65
CA PHE A 32 1.31 -12.77 6.00
C PHE A 32 1.39 -14.22 6.51
N GLU A 33 1.94 -15.14 5.71
CA GLU A 33 1.93 -16.59 5.96
C GLU A 33 3.30 -17.22 5.67
N ASP A 34 4.40 -16.57 6.08
CA ASP A 34 5.78 -17.05 5.89
C ASP A 34 6.09 -17.53 4.46
N PRO A 35 6.06 -16.62 3.47
CA PRO A 35 6.18 -16.99 2.06
C PRO A 35 7.55 -17.60 1.75
N LEU A 36 7.56 -18.68 0.96
CA LEU A 36 8.77 -19.40 0.57
C LEU A 36 9.17 -19.09 -0.87
N PRO A 37 10.46 -18.93 -1.20
CA PRO A 37 10.93 -18.84 -2.58
C PRO A 37 10.55 -20.08 -3.37
N THR A 38 10.02 -19.90 -4.59
CA THR A 38 9.70 -21.01 -5.48
C THR A 38 10.91 -21.50 -6.28
N GLY A 39 11.97 -20.69 -6.34
CA GLY A 39 13.12 -20.86 -7.25
C GLY A 39 12.88 -20.28 -8.65
N GLU A 40 11.70 -19.75 -8.93
CA GLU A 40 11.39 -19.04 -10.18
C GLU A 40 11.81 -17.56 -10.09
N GLU A 41 12.41 -17.06 -11.16
CA GLU A 41 12.79 -15.66 -11.33
C GLU A 41 12.17 -15.12 -12.62
N LEU A 42 11.63 -13.91 -12.56
CA LEU A 42 10.97 -13.25 -13.68
C LEU A 42 11.51 -11.83 -13.87
N PRO A 43 11.68 -11.36 -15.12
CA PRO A 43 12.00 -9.96 -15.38
C PRO A 43 10.86 -9.05 -14.89
N LEU A 44 11.20 -7.97 -14.18
CA LEU A 44 10.25 -7.04 -13.57
C LEU A 44 9.40 -6.31 -14.62
N ASP A 45 9.95 -6.05 -15.80
CA ASP A 45 9.29 -5.37 -16.92
C ASP A 45 8.27 -6.24 -17.67
N GLU A 46 8.32 -7.57 -17.49
CA GLU A 46 7.30 -8.51 -17.97
C GLU A 46 6.08 -8.60 -17.04
N LEU A 47 6.11 -7.94 -15.86
CA LEU A 47 5.09 -8.06 -14.84
C LEU A 47 4.09 -6.90 -14.86
N HIS A 48 2.80 -7.22 -14.77
CA HIS A 48 1.79 -6.23 -14.42
C HIS A 48 1.68 -6.12 -12.90
N LEU A 49 2.19 -5.03 -12.33
CA LEU A 49 2.11 -4.79 -10.89
C LEU A 49 0.66 -4.56 -10.45
N LEU A 50 0.25 -5.28 -9.41
CA LEU A 50 -1.05 -5.12 -8.77
C LEU A 50 -0.87 -4.31 -7.48
N ALA A 51 -1.98 -3.96 -6.83
CA ALA A 51 -1.91 -3.48 -5.46
C ALA A 51 -1.13 -4.48 -4.59
N PRO A 52 -0.14 -4.04 -3.80
CA PRO A 52 0.80 -4.93 -3.14
C PRO A 52 0.12 -5.84 -2.10
N VAL A 53 -1.02 -5.41 -1.54
CA VAL A 53 -1.80 -6.18 -0.58
C VAL A 53 -3.30 -6.06 -0.88
N LEU A 54 -4.08 -6.98 -0.31
CA LEU A 54 -5.54 -6.94 -0.30
C LEU A 54 -6.00 -6.54 1.11
N PRO A 55 -6.14 -5.24 1.42
CA PRO A 55 -6.48 -4.81 2.77
C PRO A 55 -7.94 -5.12 3.09
N SER A 56 -8.23 -5.45 4.36
CA SER A 56 -9.62 -5.53 4.84
C SER A 56 -10.30 -4.16 4.98
N LYS A 57 -9.49 -3.11 5.21
CA LYS A 57 -9.92 -1.72 5.36
C LYS A 57 -8.74 -0.78 5.12
N LEU A 58 -9.03 0.47 4.76
CA LEU A 58 -8.06 1.56 4.78
C LEU A 58 -8.48 2.54 5.88
N VAL A 59 -7.56 2.85 6.78
CA VAL A 59 -7.73 3.90 7.80
C VAL A 59 -6.87 5.08 7.37
N CYS A 60 -7.52 6.17 6.96
CA CYS A 60 -6.87 7.37 6.45
C CYS A 60 -6.79 8.44 7.55
N VAL A 61 -5.79 9.32 7.47
CA VAL A 61 -5.54 10.38 8.45
C VAL A 61 -5.57 11.73 7.75
N GLY A 62 -6.57 12.56 8.08
CA GLY A 62 -6.67 13.91 7.55
C GLY A 62 -5.69 14.87 8.23
N LYS A 63 -5.14 15.82 7.45
CA LYS A 63 -4.36 16.98 7.93
C LYS A 63 -3.13 16.61 8.78
N ASN A 64 -2.37 15.61 8.34
CA ASN A 64 -1.21 15.10 9.09
C ASN A 64 0.15 15.73 8.69
N TYR A 65 0.15 16.74 7.81
CA TYR A 65 1.35 17.49 7.42
C TYR A 65 1.22 18.94 7.90
N ALA A 66 2.11 19.37 8.80
CA ALA A 66 2.04 20.70 9.40
C ALA A 66 2.14 21.84 8.36
N ALA A 67 2.98 21.68 7.34
CA ALA A 67 3.09 22.64 6.25
C ALA A 67 1.78 22.76 5.46
N HIS A 68 1.14 21.62 5.15
CA HIS A 68 -0.12 21.60 4.43
C HIS A 68 -1.29 22.16 5.26
N ALA A 69 -1.32 21.91 6.57
CA ALA A 69 -2.30 22.55 7.45
C ALA A 69 -2.16 24.08 7.42
N ALA A 70 -0.91 24.59 7.47
CA ALA A 70 -0.63 26.01 7.43
C ALA A 70 -1.05 26.69 6.11
N GLU A 71 -0.99 26.00 4.96
CA GLU A 71 -1.44 26.51 3.64
C GLU A 71 -2.91 26.94 3.65
N PHE A 72 -3.75 26.28 4.47
CA PHE A 72 -5.16 26.62 4.61
C PHE A 72 -5.46 27.43 5.87
N GLY A 73 -4.44 27.97 6.55
CA GLY A 73 -4.60 28.70 7.80
C GLY A 73 -5.11 27.83 8.95
N MET A 74 -4.82 26.53 8.92
CA MET A 74 -5.23 25.56 9.93
C MET A 74 -4.01 25.05 10.73
N THR A 75 -4.25 24.57 11.95
CA THR A 75 -3.27 23.81 12.73
C THR A 75 -3.51 22.30 12.56
N VAL A 76 -2.47 21.50 12.76
CA VAL A 76 -2.64 20.05 12.91
C VAL A 76 -3.47 19.81 14.18
N PRO A 77 -4.54 19.00 14.13
CA PRO A 77 -5.36 18.70 15.30
C PRO A 77 -4.57 17.94 16.38
N ASP A 78 -4.94 18.14 17.65
CA ASP A 78 -4.34 17.42 18.79
C ASP A 78 -4.66 15.91 18.77
N GLU A 79 -5.75 15.52 18.10
CA GLU A 79 -6.17 14.14 17.91
C GLU A 79 -6.29 13.79 16.41
N PRO A 80 -5.90 12.57 15.98
CA PRO A 80 -5.95 12.19 14.57
C PRO A 80 -7.37 12.23 13.99
N LEU A 81 -7.54 12.89 12.85
CA LEU A 81 -8.79 12.88 12.08
C LEU A 81 -8.87 11.61 11.24
N LEU A 82 -9.54 10.59 11.75
CA LEU A 82 -9.63 9.28 11.10
C LEU A 82 -10.90 9.14 10.24
N PHE A 83 -10.75 8.56 9.06
CA PHE A 83 -11.86 8.13 8.22
C PHE A 83 -11.51 6.82 7.49
N LEU A 84 -12.52 6.18 6.90
CA LEU A 84 -12.36 4.91 6.19
C LEU A 84 -12.55 5.10 4.69
N LYS A 85 -11.67 4.46 3.91
CA LYS A 85 -11.94 4.13 2.51
C LYS A 85 -12.22 2.62 2.42
N PRO A 86 -13.21 2.20 1.62
CA PRO A 86 -13.48 0.78 1.42
C PRO A 86 -12.31 0.13 0.68
N SER A 87 -12.04 -1.14 0.98
CA SER A 87 -11.00 -1.92 0.28
C SER A 87 -11.23 -2.02 -1.22
N THR A 88 -12.47 -1.90 -1.68
CA THR A 88 -12.85 -1.85 -3.08
C THR A 88 -12.36 -0.60 -3.83
N ALA A 89 -11.85 0.42 -3.13
CA ALA A 89 -11.24 1.59 -3.75
C ALA A 89 -9.76 1.37 -4.16
N VAL A 90 -9.17 0.23 -3.81
CA VAL A 90 -7.76 -0.07 -4.07
C VAL A 90 -7.58 -0.58 -5.50
N ILE A 91 -6.65 0.02 -6.23
CA ILE A 91 -6.22 -0.38 -7.57
C ILE A 91 -4.69 -0.49 -7.63
N GLY A 92 -4.16 -1.12 -8.68
CA GLY A 92 -2.71 -1.23 -8.89
C GLY A 92 -2.03 0.11 -9.24
N PRO A 93 -0.70 0.19 -9.13
CA PRO A 93 0.06 1.45 -9.32
C PRO A 93 -0.11 2.11 -10.69
N SER A 94 -0.47 1.34 -11.72
CA SER A 94 -0.66 1.83 -13.09
C SER A 94 -2.09 1.59 -13.60
N ASP A 95 -3.00 1.19 -12.71
CA ASP A 95 -4.39 0.99 -13.09
C ASP A 95 -5.11 2.35 -13.20
N PRO A 96 -6.06 2.50 -14.15
CA PRO A 96 -6.74 3.76 -14.36
C PRO A 96 -7.76 4.08 -13.25
N ILE A 97 -7.79 5.34 -12.80
CA ILE A 97 -8.87 5.85 -11.96
C ILE A 97 -10.08 6.14 -12.84
N THR A 98 -11.16 5.37 -12.67
CA THR A 98 -12.40 5.58 -13.43
C THR A 98 -13.28 6.63 -12.75
N LEU A 99 -13.46 7.77 -13.41
CA LEU A 99 -14.31 8.84 -12.91
C LEU A 99 -15.78 8.57 -13.26
N LEU A 100 -16.65 8.63 -12.24
CA LEU A 100 -18.09 8.50 -12.44
C LEU A 100 -18.69 9.82 -12.95
N PRO A 101 -19.73 9.80 -13.81
CA PRO A 101 -20.35 11.02 -14.35
C PRO A 101 -20.89 12.00 -13.30
N ILE A 102 -21.20 11.52 -12.09
CA ILE A 102 -21.64 12.37 -10.98
C ILE A 102 -20.51 13.23 -10.39
N SER A 103 -19.25 12.89 -10.67
CA SER A 103 -18.07 13.54 -10.10
C SER A 103 -17.85 14.89 -10.78
N ARG A 104 -17.97 15.99 -10.03
CA ARG A 104 -17.72 17.36 -10.55
C ARG A 104 -16.30 17.83 -10.35
N ARG A 105 -15.63 17.31 -9.32
CA ARG A 105 -14.26 17.62 -8.94
C ARG A 105 -13.65 16.40 -8.27
N VAL A 106 -12.44 16.04 -8.69
CA VAL A 106 -11.63 14.98 -8.10
C VAL A 106 -10.22 15.51 -8.00
N ASP A 107 -9.68 15.49 -6.79
CA ASP A 107 -8.33 15.96 -6.48
C ASP A 107 -7.43 14.76 -6.16
N TYR A 108 -6.12 14.95 -6.27
CA TYR A 108 -5.11 13.95 -5.89
C TYR A 108 -4.57 14.26 -4.49
N GLU A 109 -4.25 13.22 -3.75
CA GLU A 109 -3.59 13.29 -2.44
C GLU A 109 -2.55 12.18 -2.39
N GLY A 110 -1.27 12.52 -2.49
CA GLY A 110 -0.19 11.55 -2.40
C GLY A 110 0.21 11.32 -0.95
N GLU A 111 0.17 10.06 -0.50
CA GLU A 111 0.37 9.70 0.90
C GLU A 111 1.34 8.54 1.09
N LEU A 112 2.01 8.53 2.24
CA LEU A 112 2.71 7.34 2.74
C LEU A 112 1.68 6.38 3.34
N ALA A 113 1.54 5.20 2.76
CA ALA A 113 0.70 4.14 3.29
C ALA A 113 1.51 3.18 4.19
N VAL A 114 1.01 2.95 5.40
CA VAL A 114 1.57 1.95 6.33
C VAL A 114 0.80 0.63 6.19
N VAL A 115 1.50 -0.44 5.87
CA VAL A 115 0.90 -1.78 5.74
C VAL A 115 1.09 -2.54 7.05
N ILE A 116 -0.01 -2.94 7.68
CA ILE A 116 0.00 -3.72 8.93
C ILE A 116 0.20 -5.20 8.61
N GLY A 117 1.22 -5.82 9.22
CA GLY A 117 1.66 -7.20 8.95
C GLY A 117 1.07 -8.27 9.87
N ARG A 118 0.50 -7.88 11.01
CA ARG A 118 -0.08 -8.81 11.99
C ARG A 118 -1.21 -8.16 12.77
N LEU A 119 -2.01 -8.97 13.46
CA LEU A 119 -3.09 -8.47 14.29
C LEU A 119 -2.52 -7.50 15.35
N ALA A 120 -3.08 -6.30 15.41
CA ALA A 120 -2.66 -5.23 16.31
C ALA A 120 -3.85 -4.75 17.14
N LYS A 121 -3.70 -4.75 18.47
CA LYS A 121 -4.68 -4.22 19.41
C LYS A 121 -3.97 -3.61 20.61
N HIS A 122 -4.33 -2.37 20.97
CA HIS A 122 -3.74 -1.62 22.09
C HIS A 122 -2.20 -1.59 22.04
N VAL A 123 -1.63 -1.42 20.84
CA VAL A 123 -0.18 -1.34 20.65
C VAL A 123 0.30 0.03 21.09
N ARG A 124 1.33 0.08 21.94
CA ARG A 124 1.95 1.35 22.35
C ARG A 124 2.71 1.95 21.17
N ALA A 125 2.80 3.27 21.12
CA ALA A 125 3.44 3.98 20.01
C ALA A 125 4.89 3.50 19.78
N GLU A 126 5.66 3.33 20.85
CA GLU A 126 7.05 2.84 20.76
C GLU A 126 7.18 1.39 20.25
N ASP A 127 6.11 0.59 20.30
CA ASP A 127 6.07 -0.80 19.86
C ASP A 127 5.45 -0.95 18.45
N ALA A 128 5.01 0.16 17.82
CA ALA A 128 4.27 0.15 16.55
C ALA A 128 5.04 -0.54 15.40
N TYR A 129 6.36 -0.34 15.33
CA TYR A 129 7.22 -0.94 14.31
C TYR A 129 7.13 -2.47 14.27
N ARG A 130 6.78 -3.12 15.39
CA ARG A 130 6.66 -4.58 15.49
C ARG A 130 5.48 -5.14 14.72
N VAL A 131 4.46 -4.32 14.44
CA VAL A 131 3.24 -4.76 13.73
C VAL A 131 3.18 -4.29 12.28
N ILE A 132 4.12 -3.44 11.85
CA ILE A 132 4.20 -2.93 10.48
C ILE A 132 4.90 -3.98 9.60
N LEU A 133 4.27 -4.36 8.49
CA LEU A 133 4.90 -5.17 7.43
C LEU A 133 5.90 -4.31 6.65
N GLY A 134 5.49 -3.09 6.31
CA GLY A 134 6.27 -2.17 5.52
C GLY A 134 5.46 -0.94 5.13
N TYR A 135 6.00 -0.21 4.15
CA TYR A 135 5.44 1.04 3.67
C TYR A 135 5.28 1.00 2.14
N THR A 136 4.29 1.72 1.63
CA THR A 136 4.06 1.89 0.19
C THR A 136 3.53 3.30 -0.09
N CYS A 137 3.36 3.65 -1.37
CA CYS A 137 2.75 4.90 -1.78
C CYS A 137 1.26 4.70 -2.07
N ALA A 138 0.44 5.71 -1.77
CA ALA A 138 -0.98 5.77 -2.10
C ALA A 138 -1.34 7.13 -2.69
#